data_AF-Q9FXY3-F1
#
_entry.id   AF-Q9FXY3-F1
#
_cell.length_a   1.000
_cell.length_b   1.000
_cell.length_c   1.000
_cell.angle_alpha   90.00
_cell.angle_beta   90.00
_cell.angle_gamma   90.00
#
_symmetry.space_group_name_H-M   'P 1'
#
loop_
_entity.id
_entity.type
_entity.pdbx_description
1 polymer ?
#
loop_
_entity_poly.entity_id
_entity_poly.type
_entity_poly.pdbx_seq_one_letter_code
_entity_poly.pdbx_strand_id
1 'polypeptide(L)'
;ALQHVYATHGDQWIGKDNLKVLHNIWFRILRHQGFNVSSGIFKNHIDDKGKFKEHLSGDVKGEKELDDALEFTKTHLGNIAKDPTQNASLRTEIEHALNQPLRKRLPRLEALHYIPKYQQEASHDETLLHLAKLDYNILQSMHKREISEICKWWKNLDFSNKLPHVRDRLVEIYFWIL
;
A
#
# COMPACT_ATOMS: atom_id res chain seq x y z
N ALA A 1 -3.38 18.17 10.89
CA ALA A 1 -4.13 17.00 11.38
C ALA A 1 -3.21 15.95 12.02
N LEU A 2 -2.34 15.27 11.25
CA LEU A 2 -1.50 14.17 11.79
C LEU A 2 -0.54 14.57 12.91
N GLN A 3 0.06 15.76 12.85
CA GLN A 3 0.91 16.26 13.92
C GLN A 3 0.16 16.47 15.24
N HIS A 4 -1.08 16.97 15.16
CA HIS A 4 -1.95 17.10 16.33
C HIS A 4 -2.28 15.72 16.90
N VAL A 5 -2.69 14.77 16.05
CA VAL A 5 -2.96 13.38 16.46
C VAL A 5 -1.73 12.76 17.14
N TYR A 6 -0.54 12.92 16.55
CA TYR A 6 0.69 12.39 17.13
C TYR A 6 1.02 13.07 18.47
N ALA A 7 0.82 14.37 18.61
CA ALA A 7 1.04 15.07 19.87
C ALA A 7 0.02 14.66 20.96
N THR A 8 -1.24 14.43 20.59
CA THR A 8 -2.30 14.04 21.53
C THR A 8 -2.20 12.59 21.96
N HIS A 9 -1.84 11.68 21.04
CA HIS A 9 -1.93 10.24 21.28
C HIS A 9 -0.60 9.50 21.20
N GLY A 10 0.38 10.00 20.44
CA GLY A 10 1.71 9.39 20.30
C GLY A 10 1.66 7.86 20.11
N ASP A 11 2.45 7.16 20.92
CA ASP A 11 2.43 5.69 21.04
C ASP A 11 1.32 5.15 21.97
N GLN A 12 0.58 6.04 22.62
CA GLN A 12 -0.42 5.77 23.64
C GLN A 12 -1.86 5.77 23.09
N TRP A 13 -2.06 5.63 21.78
CA TRP A 13 -3.39 5.38 21.20
C TRP A 13 -3.88 3.96 21.58
N ILE A 14 -4.05 3.74 22.88
CA ILE A 14 -4.70 2.60 23.49
C ILE A 14 -6.15 3.03 23.64
N GLY A 15 -6.88 2.98 22.52
CA GLY A 15 -8.33 3.12 22.57
C GLY A 15 -8.87 2.06 23.51
N LYS A 16 -9.66 2.47 24.51
CA LYS A 16 -10.28 1.58 25.51
C LYS A 16 -11.18 0.50 24.89
N ASP A 17 -11.47 0.55 23.60
CA ASP A 17 -12.34 -0.38 22.90
C ASP A 17 -11.73 -0.91 21.58
N ASN A 18 -11.11 -2.09 21.67
CA ASN A 18 -11.16 -3.23 20.74
C ASN A 18 -11.04 -3.10 19.20
N LEU A 19 -10.67 -1.98 18.60
CA LEU A 19 -10.45 -1.95 17.15
C LEU A 19 -8.98 -2.16 16.78
N LYS A 20 -8.52 -3.42 16.95
CA LYS A 20 -7.18 -3.90 16.55
C LYS A 20 -6.81 -3.53 15.10
N VAL A 21 -7.81 -3.45 14.20
CA VAL A 21 -7.65 -3.05 12.80
C VAL A 21 -7.15 -1.61 12.69
N LEU A 22 -7.65 -0.71 13.54
CA LEU A 22 -7.24 0.68 13.51
C LEU A 22 -5.77 0.84 13.95
N HIS A 23 -5.29 0.07 14.93
CA HIS A 23 -3.89 0.16 15.42
C HIS A 23 -2.88 0.01 14.28
N ASN A 24 -3.09 -0.98 13.41
CA ASN A 24 -2.23 -1.25 12.26
C ASN A 24 -2.27 -0.11 11.22
N ILE A 25 -3.47 0.46 11.00
CA ILE A 25 -3.68 1.58 10.08
C ILE A 25 -2.97 2.83 10.60
N TRP A 26 -3.11 3.16 11.89
CA TRP A 26 -2.46 4.30 12.51
C TRP A 26 -0.94 4.20 12.49
N PHE A 27 -0.41 3.07 12.93
CA PHE A 27 1.02 2.79 12.89
C PHE A 27 1.59 3.02 11.48
N ARG A 28 0.90 2.49 10.47
CA ARG A 28 1.29 2.64 9.07
C ARG A 28 1.24 4.10 8.62
N ILE A 29 0.14 4.82 8.85
CA ILE A 29 -0.03 6.22 8.40
C ILE A 29 1.02 7.13 9.05
N LEU A 30 1.23 7.00 10.35
CA LEU A 30 2.18 7.84 11.08
C LEU A 30 3.63 7.57 10.63
N ARG A 31 4.05 6.30 10.55
CA ARG A 31 5.41 5.97 10.06
C ARG A 31 5.61 6.35 8.59
N HIS A 32 4.59 6.21 7.75
CA HIS A 32 4.68 6.64 6.35
C HIS A 32 4.91 8.15 6.22
N GLN A 33 4.46 8.93 7.19
CA GLN A 33 4.63 10.39 7.24
C GLN A 33 5.87 10.83 8.05
N GLY A 34 6.74 9.88 8.41
CA GLY A 34 8.02 10.16 9.08
C GLY A 34 7.95 10.31 10.60
N PHE A 35 6.79 10.05 11.23
CA PHE A 35 6.69 10.05 12.68
C PHE A 35 7.36 8.80 13.28
N ASN A 36 8.14 9.01 14.34
CA ASN A 36 8.77 7.92 15.08
C ASN A 36 7.74 7.30 16.05
N VAL A 37 7.05 6.25 15.58
CA VAL A 37 6.10 5.47 16.38
C VAL A 37 6.74 4.15 16.78
N SER A 38 6.68 3.81 18.06
CA SER A 38 7.25 2.56 18.58
C SER A 38 6.50 1.33 18.08
N SER A 39 7.22 0.28 17.70
CA SER A 39 6.64 -1.06 17.44
C SER A 39 6.12 -1.72 18.72
N GLY A 40 6.44 -1.16 19.90
CA GLY A 40 5.96 -1.61 21.20
C GLY A 40 4.44 -1.64 21.33
N ILE A 41 3.71 -0.94 20.46
CA ILE A 41 2.24 -1.03 20.36
C ILE A 41 1.76 -2.45 20.05
N PHE A 42 2.61 -3.27 19.43
CA PHE A 42 2.28 -4.65 19.07
C PHE A 42 2.51 -5.65 20.20
N LYS A 43 3.15 -5.24 21.31
CA LYS A 43 3.42 -6.12 22.45
C LYS A 43 2.15 -6.70 23.09
N ASN A 44 1.02 -5.98 22.99
CA ASN A 44 -0.27 -6.49 23.46
C ASN A 44 -0.84 -7.64 22.60
N HIS A 45 -0.24 -7.91 21.44
CA HIS A 45 -0.57 -9.05 20.57
C HIS A 45 0.37 -10.24 20.78
N ILE A 46 1.34 -10.09 21.67
CA ILE A 46 2.34 -11.08 22.05
C ILE A 46 1.88 -11.74 23.37
N ASP A 47 1.97 -13.05 23.46
CA ASP A 47 1.70 -13.86 24.64
C ASP A 47 2.80 -13.69 25.70
N ASP A 48 2.57 -14.22 26.91
CA ASP A 48 3.51 -14.13 28.04
C ASP A 48 4.87 -14.79 27.76
N LYS A 49 5.01 -15.52 26.64
CA LYS A 49 6.25 -16.16 26.19
C LYS A 49 7.00 -15.34 25.14
N GLY A 50 6.56 -14.10 24.87
CA GLY A 50 7.19 -13.25 23.86
C GLY A 50 6.89 -13.69 22.42
N LYS A 51 5.84 -14.49 22.19
CA LYS A 51 5.40 -14.94 20.85
C LYS A 51 4.10 -14.26 20.48
N PHE A 52 3.91 -13.84 19.23
CA PHE A 52 2.53 -13.61 18.75
C PHE A 52 1.72 -14.88 19.02
N LYS A 53 0.45 -14.74 19.44
CA LYS A 53 -0.40 -15.89 19.81
C LYS A 53 -0.28 -16.98 18.72
N GLU A 54 0.46 -18.02 19.08
CA GLU A 54 0.99 -19.16 18.30
C GLU A 54 2.27 -18.97 17.40
N HIS A 55 3.40 -18.61 18.05
CA HIS A 55 4.83 -18.98 17.76
C HIS A 55 5.54 -18.22 16.61
N LEU A 56 6.75 -17.62 16.69
CA LEU A 56 8.11 -17.92 17.22
C LEU A 56 8.83 -16.63 17.74
N SER A 57 10.13 -16.69 18.06
CA SER A 57 10.82 -16.04 19.20
C SER A 57 11.95 -15.02 18.94
N GLY A 58 12.16 -14.10 19.90
CA GLY A 58 13.48 -13.74 20.47
C GLY A 58 13.81 -12.24 20.54
N ASP A 59 14.32 -11.76 21.67
CA ASP A 59 14.57 -10.35 22.01
C ASP A 59 15.74 -9.68 21.23
N VAL A 60 15.76 -8.34 21.28
CA VAL A 60 16.77 -7.33 20.85
C VAL A 60 16.35 -6.45 19.64
N LYS A 61 15.94 -5.22 19.99
CA LYS A 61 15.81 -3.97 19.18
C LYS A 61 14.70 -3.90 18.11
N GLY A 62 13.53 -3.45 18.56
CA GLY A 62 12.74 -2.35 17.98
C GLY A 62 11.96 -2.62 16.69
N GLU A 63 12.39 -3.54 15.83
CA GLU A 63 11.71 -3.85 14.57
C GLU A 63 11.51 -5.35 14.36
N LYS A 64 12.11 -6.21 15.19
CA LYS A 64 11.92 -7.66 15.09
C LYS A 64 10.47 -8.06 15.33
N GLU A 65 9.76 -7.34 16.19
CA GLU A 65 8.33 -7.53 16.39
C GLU A 65 7.52 -7.35 15.09
N LEU A 66 7.98 -6.50 14.16
CA LEU A 66 7.33 -6.31 12.87
C LEU A 66 7.69 -7.43 11.88
N ASP A 67 8.91 -7.95 11.93
CA ASP A 67 9.32 -9.09 11.12
C ASP A 67 8.55 -10.35 11.53
N ASP A 68 8.43 -10.60 12.84
CA ASP A 68 7.65 -11.70 13.40
C ASP A 68 6.15 -11.53 13.04
N ALA A 69 5.61 -10.31 13.15
CA ALA A 69 4.23 -10.01 12.73
C ALA A 69 4.02 -10.22 11.22
N LEU A 70 5.01 -9.88 10.40
CA LEU A 70 4.96 -10.06 8.95
C LEU A 70 4.94 -11.55 8.59
N GLU A 71 5.78 -12.37 9.22
CA GLU A 71 5.81 -13.82 9.00
C GLU A 71 4.50 -14.48 9.44
N PHE A 72 4.01 -14.12 10.63
CA PHE A 72 2.74 -14.61 11.16
C PHE A 72 1.57 -14.28 10.23
N THR A 73 1.43 -13.01 9.84
CA THR A 73 0.33 -12.55 8.99
C THR A 73 0.39 -13.16 7.59
N LYS A 74 1.57 -13.29 6.99
CA LYS A 74 1.73 -13.97 5.69
C LYS A 74 1.25 -15.41 5.73
N THR A 75 1.63 -16.15 6.77
CA THR A 75 1.24 -17.55 6.94
C THR A 75 -0.27 -17.69 7.11
N HIS A 76 -0.86 -16.87 7.99
CA HIS A 76 -2.29 -16.91 8.25
C HIS A 76 -3.13 -16.49 7.03
N LEU A 77 -2.76 -15.38 6.39
CA LEU A 77 -3.43 -14.91 5.16
C LEU A 77 -3.27 -15.91 4.01
N GLY A 78 -2.11 -16.55 3.88
CA GLY A 78 -1.88 -17.61 2.89
C GLY A 78 -2.78 -18.83 3.10
N ASN A 79 -3.09 -19.17 4.35
CA ASN A 79 -4.04 -20.24 4.67
C ASN A 79 -5.49 -19.81 4.34
N ILE A 80 -5.88 -18.58 4.68
CA ILE A 80 -7.20 -18.03 4.34
C ILE A 80 -7.40 -17.99 2.82
N ALA A 81 -6.38 -17.61 2.04
CA ALA A 81 -6.47 -17.56 0.59
C ALA A 81 -6.67 -18.94 -0.07
N LYS A 82 -6.24 -20.03 0.59
CA LYS A 82 -6.42 -21.42 0.13
C LYS A 82 -7.79 -22.00 0.48
N ASP A 83 -8.48 -21.42 1.45
CA ASP A 83 -9.79 -21.87 1.89
C ASP A 83 -10.87 -21.53 0.83
N PRO A 84 -11.50 -22.54 0.20
CA PRO A 84 -12.50 -22.32 -0.84
C PRO A 84 -13.82 -21.73 -0.31
N THR A 85 -14.04 -21.72 1.01
CA THR A 85 -15.26 -21.16 1.63
C THR A 85 -15.23 -19.64 1.73
N GLN A 86 -14.06 -19.01 1.52
CA GLN A 86 -13.89 -17.57 1.62
C GLN A 86 -14.37 -16.83 0.37
N ASN A 87 -14.84 -15.60 0.56
CA ASN A 87 -15.29 -14.72 -0.53
C ASN A 87 -14.17 -14.55 -1.58
N ALA A 88 -14.49 -14.77 -2.86
CA ALA A 88 -13.56 -14.59 -3.97
C ALA A 88 -12.91 -13.20 -3.98
N SER A 89 -13.66 -12.13 -3.69
CA SER A 89 -13.12 -10.77 -3.60
C SER A 89 -12.04 -10.66 -2.52
N LEU A 90 -12.30 -11.19 -1.32
CA LEU A 90 -11.35 -11.20 -0.22
C LEU A 90 -10.09 -12.00 -0.57
N ARG A 91 -10.24 -13.16 -1.22
CA ARG A 91 -9.10 -13.99 -1.66
C ARG A 91 -8.21 -13.23 -2.64
N THR A 92 -8.79 -12.56 -3.64
CA THR A 92 -8.01 -11.75 -4.59
C THR A 92 -7.29 -10.58 -3.91
N GLU A 93 -7.89 -9.98 -2.87
CA GLU A 93 -7.26 -8.92 -2.11
C GLU A 93 -6.08 -9.43 -1.28
N ILE A 94 -6.26 -10.59 -0.63
CA ILE A 94 -5.19 -11.25 0.12
C ILE A 94 -4.04 -11.62 -0.81
N GLU A 95 -4.32 -12.25 -1.96
CA GLU A 95 -3.29 -12.60 -2.95
C GLU A 95 -2.55 -11.36 -3.46
N HIS A 96 -3.27 -10.27 -3.75
CA HIS A 96 -2.68 -9.00 -4.13
C HIS A 96 -1.79 -8.42 -3.02
N ALA A 97 -2.20 -8.51 -1.76
CA ALA A 97 -1.41 -8.10 -0.58
C ALA A 97 -0.15 -8.93 -0.35
N LEU A 98 -0.24 -10.25 -0.54
CA LEU A 98 0.89 -11.17 -0.39
C LEU A 98 1.91 -11.01 -1.52
N ASN A 99 1.45 -10.80 -2.75
CA ASN A 99 2.31 -10.59 -3.92
C ASN A 99 3.07 -9.27 -3.84
N GLN A 100 2.37 -8.18 -3.53
CA GLN A 100 2.98 -6.86 -3.40
C GLN A 100 2.38 -6.12 -2.21
N PRO A 101 3.14 -5.84 -1.13
CA PRO A 101 2.62 -5.12 0.02
C PRO A 101 2.38 -3.65 -0.36
N LEU A 102 1.37 -3.01 0.24
CA LEU A 102 0.96 -1.63 -0.07
C LEU A 102 2.14 -0.63 -0.11
N ARG A 103 3.11 -0.76 0.81
CA ARG A 103 4.31 0.11 0.87
C ARG A 103 5.24 0.02 -0.35
N LYS A 104 5.12 -1.04 -1.14
CA LYS A 104 5.90 -1.29 -2.36
C LYS A 104 5.09 -1.06 -3.63
N ARG A 105 3.81 -0.68 -3.51
CA ARG A 105 2.94 -0.45 -4.67
C ARG A 105 3.09 0.98 -5.15
N LEU A 106 3.02 1.16 -6.46
CA LEU A 106 2.97 2.49 -7.06
C LEU A 106 1.61 3.12 -6.71
N PRO A 107 1.57 4.30 -6.06
CA PRO A 107 0.32 4.92 -5.62
C PRO A 107 -0.71 5.08 -6.74
N ARG A 108 -0.23 5.35 -7.97
CA ARG A 108 -1.10 5.54 -9.14
C ARG A 108 -1.74 4.24 -9.64
N LEU A 109 -1.00 3.14 -9.66
CA LEU A 109 -1.58 1.84 -9.96
C LEU A 109 -2.53 1.38 -8.86
N GLU A 110 -2.18 1.66 -7.60
CA GLU A 110 -3.07 1.31 -6.48
C GLU A 110 -4.38 2.10 -6.55
N ALA A 111 -4.35 3.39 -6.89
CA ALA A 111 -5.57 4.19 -7.07
C ALA A 111 -6.49 3.60 -8.15
N LEU A 112 -5.92 3.12 -9.27
CA LEU A 112 -6.68 2.46 -10.34
C LEU A 112 -7.38 1.19 -9.83
N HIS A 113 -6.71 0.40 -8.99
CA HIS A 113 -7.28 -0.82 -8.42
C HIS A 113 -8.27 -0.53 -7.29
N TYR A 114 -8.06 0.52 -6.51
CA TYR A 114 -8.85 0.81 -5.32
C TYR A 114 -10.14 1.57 -5.61
N ILE A 115 -10.16 2.50 -6.57
CA ILE A 115 -11.37 3.29 -6.90
C ILE A 115 -12.58 2.39 -7.24
N PRO A 116 -12.47 1.35 -8.09
CA PRO A 116 -13.60 0.46 -8.38
C PRO A 116 -14.04 -0.37 -7.16
N LYS A 117 -13.09 -0.72 -6.28
CA LYS A 117 -13.38 -1.46 -5.05
C LYS A 117 -14.15 -0.59 -4.06
N TYR A 118 -13.67 0.64 -3.83
CA TYR A 118 -14.32 1.61 -2.96
C TYR A 118 -15.75 1.91 -3.44
N GLN A 119 -15.97 2.00 -4.75
CA GLN A 119 -17.31 2.17 -5.32
C GLN A 119 -18.28 1.02 -4.99
N GLN A 120 -17.78 -0.19 -4.74
CA GLN A 120 -18.62 -1.35 -4.38
C GLN A 120 -18.92 -1.42 -2.87
N GLU A 121 -18.22 -0.66 -2.04
CA GLU A 121 -18.45 -0.66 -0.59
C GLU A 121 -19.79 0.02 -0.26
N ALA A 122 -20.62 -0.60 0.59
CA ALA A 122 -21.93 -0.04 0.94
C ALA A 122 -21.84 1.30 1.71
N SER A 123 -20.70 1.56 2.36
CA SER A 123 -20.46 2.74 3.20
C SER A 123 -19.58 3.80 2.51
N HIS A 124 -19.40 3.74 1.19
CA HIS A 124 -18.53 4.69 0.51
C HIS A 124 -19.11 6.11 0.51
N ASP A 125 -18.22 7.09 0.63
CA ASP A 125 -18.57 8.49 0.50
C ASP A 125 -18.59 8.86 -1.00
N GLU A 126 -19.76 9.27 -1.50
CA GLU A 126 -19.95 9.63 -2.90
C GLU A 126 -19.09 10.83 -3.33
N THR A 127 -18.90 11.80 -2.44
CA THR A 127 -18.09 13.00 -2.72
C THR A 127 -16.62 12.62 -2.84
N LEU A 128 -16.13 11.78 -1.93
CA LEU A 128 -14.75 11.28 -1.97
C LEU A 128 -14.52 10.43 -3.22
N LEU A 129 -15.47 9.55 -3.58
CA LEU A 129 -15.38 8.73 -4.78
C LEU A 129 -15.35 9.61 -6.05
N HIS A 130 -16.19 10.63 -6.10
CA HIS A 130 -16.24 11.56 -7.22
C HIS A 130 -14.92 12.33 -7.36
N LEU A 131 -14.39 12.85 -6.24
CA LEU A 131 -13.10 13.53 -6.20
C LEU A 131 -11.96 12.62 -6.69
N ALA A 132 -11.90 11.38 -6.21
CA ALA A 132 -10.87 10.42 -6.59
C ALA A 132 -10.90 10.11 -8.10
N LYS A 133 -12.08 9.94 -8.69
CA LYS A 133 -12.26 9.73 -10.14
C LYS A 133 -11.81 10.95 -10.95
N LEU A 134 -12.17 12.16 -10.51
CA LEU A 134 -11.78 13.39 -11.17
C LEU A 134 -10.26 13.60 -11.13
N ASP A 135 -9.63 13.48 -9.95
CA ASP A 135 -8.18 13.62 -9.78
C ASP A 135 -7.42 12.65 -10.72
N TYR A 136 -7.83 11.37 -10.69
CA TYR A 136 -7.23 10.35 -11.54
C TYR A 136 -7.33 10.68 -13.03
N ASN A 137 -8.51 11.12 -13.49
CA ASN A 137 -8.74 11.44 -14.90
C ASN A 137 -7.98 12.70 -15.35
N ILE A 138 -7.93 13.75 -14.51
CA ILE A 138 -7.17 14.96 -14.79
C ILE A 138 -5.69 14.63 -14.96
N LEU A 139 -5.13 13.89 -14.01
CA LEU A 139 -3.71 13.54 -14.05
C LEU A 139 -3.40 12.60 -15.23
N GLN A 140 -4.26 11.62 -15.50
CA GLN A 140 -4.09 10.75 -16.67
C GLN A 140 -4.11 11.55 -17.98
N SER A 141 -4.95 12.59 -18.09
CA SER A 141 -4.96 13.49 -19.24
C SER A 141 -3.64 14.25 -19.40
N MET A 142 -3.07 14.74 -18.29
CA MET A 142 -1.75 15.38 -18.29
C MET A 142 -0.66 14.42 -18.79
N HIS A 143 -0.63 13.19 -18.28
CA HIS A 143 0.34 12.19 -18.72
C HIS A 143 0.21 11.81 -20.19
N LYS A 144 -1.02 11.70 -20.71
CA LYS A 144 -1.24 11.47 -22.15
C LYS A 144 -0.68 12.61 -22.99
N ARG A 145 -0.83 13.86 -22.54
CA ARG A 145 -0.26 15.03 -23.21
C ARG A 145 1.28 15.00 -23.15
N GLU A 146 1.85 14.71 -22.00
CA GLU A 146 3.30 14.62 -21.79
C GLU A 146 3.93 13.55 -22.69
N ILE A 147 3.39 12.32 -22.68
CA ILE A 147 3.85 11.24 -23.56
C ILE A 147 3.67 11.62 -25.04
N SER A 148 2.58 12.29 -25.41
CA SER A 148 2.37 12.73 -26.80
C SER A 148 3.50 13.63 -27.29
N GLU A 149 3.90 14.62 -26.49
CA GLU A 149 5.00 15.51 -26.81
C GLU A 149 6.35 14.78 -26.85
N ILE A 150 6.62 13.89 -25.89
CA ILE A 150 7.85 13.08 -25.87
C ILE A 150 7.92 12.15 -27.08
N CYS A 151 6.80 11.55 -27.48
CA CYS A 151 6.69 10.72 -28.68
C CYS A 151 6.97 11.51 -29.96
N LYS A 152 6.46 12.74 -30.08
CA LYS A 152 6.78 13.62 -31.23
C LYS A 152 8.26 13.95 -31.26
N TRP A 153 8.83 14.34 -30.12
CA TRP A 153 10.26 14.62 -29.99
C TRP A 153 11.13 13.41 -30.37
N TRP A 154 10.80 12.22 -29.87
CA TRP A 154 11.50 10.98 -30.17
C TRP A 154 11.48 10.63 -31.66
N LYS A 155 10.32 10.78 -32.32
CA LYS A 155 10.19 10.57 -33.77
C LYS A 155 11.04 11.55 -34.58
N ASN A 156 11.12 12.81 -34.16
CA ASN A 156 11.93 13.83 -34.85
C ASN A 156 13.44 13.53 -34.80
N LEU A 157 13.91 12.82 -33.77
CA LEU A 157 15.32 12.40 -33.67
C LEU A 157 15.67 11.28 -34.66
N ASP A 158 14.67 10.51 -35.09
CA ASP A 158 14.77 9.43 -36.05
C ASP A 158 15.79 8.33 -35.64
N PHE A 159 15.75 7.96 -34.36
CA PHE A 159 16.65 6.93 -33.82
C PHE A 159 16.43 5.56 -34.45
N SER A 160 15.20 5.23 -34.87
CA SER A 160 14.89 3.96 -35.53
C SER A 160 15.70 3.76 -36.81
N ASN A 161 15.92 4.81 -37.58
CA ASN A 161 16.74 4.74 -38.80
C ASN A 161 18.23 4.93 -38.51
N LYS A 162 18.59 5.85 -37.60
CA LYS A 162 19.99 6.20 -37.34
C LYS A 162 20.72 5.20 -36.45
N LEU A 163 20.00 4.51 -35.56
CA LEU A 163 20.55 3.61 -34.55
C LEU A 163 19.65 2.36 -34.43
N PRO A 164 19.73 1.42 -35.40
CA PRO A 164 18.82 0.26 -35.47
C PRO A 164 18.96 -0.71 -34.29
N HIS A 165 20.02 -0.59 -33.50
CA HIS A 165 20.26 -1.40 -32.30
C HIS A 165 19.65 -0.79 -31.03
N VAL A 166 19.17 0.45 -31.07
CA VAL A 166 18.54 1.10 -29.91
C VAL A 166 17.12 0.55 -29.71
N ARG A 167 16.83 0.16 -28.48
CA ARG A 167 15.50 -0.32 -28.09
C ARG A 167 14.56 0.86 -27.92
N ASP A 168 13.38 0.79 -28.53
CA ASP A 168 12.29 1.72 -28.23
C ASP A 168 11.67 1.35 -26.88
N ARG A 169 11.86 2.23 -25.89
CA ARG A 169 11.39 2.04 -24.50
C ARG A 169 10.80 3.32 -23.91
N LEU A 170 10.28 4.20 -24.76
CA LEU A 170 9.84 5.54 -24.36
C LEU A 170 8.74 5.47 -23.30
N VAL A 171 7.80 4.55 -23.46
CA VAL A 171 6.69 4.36 -22.51
C VAL A 171 7.20 3.85 -21.18
N GLU A 172 8.13 2.89 -21.17
CA GLU A 172 8.72 2.35 -19.94
C GLU A 172 9.56 3.40 -19.20
N ILE A 173 10.32 4.21 -19.94
CA ILE A 173 11.12 5.30 -19.35
C ILE A 173 10.21 6.34 -18.73
N TYR A 174 9.13 6.72 -19.43
CA TYR A 174 8.15 7.65 -18.89
C TYR A 174 7.44 7.09 -17.66
N PHE A 175 7.00 5.83 -17.75
CA PHE A 175 6.37 5.12 -16.64
C PHE A 175 7.29 4.96 -15.43
N TRP A 176 8.61 4.87 -15.62
CA TRP A 176 9.58 4.78 -14.53
C TRP A 176 9.69 6.06 -13.70
N ILE A 177 9.36 7.22 -14.29
CA ILE A 177 9.41 8.52 -13.62
C ILE A 177 8.11 8.81 -12.85
N LEU A 178 7.04 8.06 -13.14
CA LEU A 178 5.72 8.13 -12.49
C LEU A 178 5.65 7.36 -11.17
#